data_AF-A0A7V4T6S6-F1
#
_entry.id   AF-A0A7V4T6S6-F1
#
_cell.length_a   1.000
_cell.length_b   1.000
_cell.length_c   1.000
_cell.angle_alpha   90.00
_cell.angle_beta   90.00
_cell.angle_gamma   90.00
#
_symmetry.space_group_name_H-M   'P 1'
#
loop_
_entity.id
_entity.type
_entity.pdbx_description
1 polymer ?
#
loop_
_entity_poly.entity_id
_entity_poly.type
_entity_poly.pdbx_seq_one_letter_code
_entity_poly.pdbx_strand_id
1 'polypeptide(L)'
;MIKINVQKKNVQWYKAITLAVFTVVFCVTAFFYQPLVKAAINPEDTPEYTIVEKDKTVNTDPRIIVAMKTTMYDQVADDEDIDIMAQWIKQGAKDDDNFKNDIYTIIKNDCTNCHSKTSSMTRKVPYIPFASYEDIKPFTKVGPTNAKCLECHGDPILKNHTNEKFSSKFFDEIKFQTTIHKELNCIRCHIFLHPETEKFYQDTETFKAHVSKGKPLVASERPEIFKPSCTNCHPKVLGKLEKSAHSEEKIKEKIAQEMQSMQNTIAMQVAQQNTTKIKSPKCNDCHGTQHYITDTKLNQTKFDIVNRCGDCHQKLIKTYFGTYHGKASKLGSDKVAKCANCHGSHDLLKASNPASMLSAENKLKTCQECHTKATMNFTEYLPHADHHDVEKYPQLFYPFWIMTLLIVFTFT
;
A
#
# COMPACT_ATOMS: atom_id res chain seq x y z
N MET A 1 24.34 68.79 -42.81
CA MET A 1 22.95 69.27 -42.99
C MET A 1 22.26 68.42 -44.04
N ILE A 2 21.38 67.49 -43.66
CA ILE A 2 20.21 67.07 -44.45
C ILE A 2 19.14 66.65 -43.44
N LYS A 3 18.07 67.44 -43.31
CA LYS A 3 16.83 67.08 -42.61
C LYS A 3 15.98 66.25 -43.58
N ILE A 4 15.51 65.08 -43.18
CA ILE A 4 14.44 64.37 -43.90
C ILE A 4 13.22 64.27 -42.97
N ASN A 5 12.13 64.81 -43.50
CA ASN A 5 10.81 64.98 -42.94
C ASN A 5 9.99 63.71 -43.23
N VAL A 6 9.56 62.98 -42.20
CA VAL A 6 8.65 61.84 -42.37
C VAL A 6 7.21 62.35 -42.27
N GLN A 7 6.55 62.41 -43.43
CA GLN A 7 5.12 62.68 -43.54
C GLN A 7 4.30 61.49 -43.04
N LYS A 8 3.38 61.76 -42.10
CA LYS A 8 2.36 60.85 -41.58
C LYS A 8 1.41 60.40 -42.70
N LYS A 9 1.59 59.20 -43.24
CA LYS A 9 0.50 58.43 -43.86
C LYS A 9 0.59 56.97 -43.42
N ASN A 10 -0.57 56.40 -43.04
CA ASN A 10 -0.83 54.99 -42.73
C ASN A 10 -0.76 54.50 -41.27
N VAL A 11 -1.28 55.28 -40.32
CA VAL A 11 -1.62 54.77 -38.96
C VAL A 11 -2.99 54.05 -38.91
N GLN A 12 -3.81 54.16 -39.96
CA GLN A 12 -5.14 53.55 -40.03
C GLN A 12 -5.10 52.06 -40.42
N TRP A 13 -4.13 51.63 -41.24
CA TRP A 13 -4.02 50.23 -41.70
C TRP A 13 -3.49 49.28 -40.61
N TYR A 14 -2.56 49.74 -39.77
CA TYR A 14 -2.03 48.96 -38.66
C TYR A 14 -3.07 48.69 -37.56
N LYS A 15 -4.02 49.61 -37.34
CA LYS A 15 -5.11 49.43 -36.36
C LYS A 15 -6.15 48.40 -36.81
N ALA A 16 -6.39 48.27 -38.12
CA ALA A 16 -7.32 47.27 -38.65
C ALA A 16 -6.75 45.84 -38.56
N ILE A 17 -5.44 45.68 -38.82
CA ILE A 17 -4.76 44.38 -38.75
C ILE A 17 -4.59 43.94 -37.29
N THR A 18 -4.26 44.84 -36.36
CA THR A 18 -4.15 44.48 -34.95
C THR A 18 -5.49 44.13 -34.32
N LEU A 19 -6.60 44.74 -34.74
CA LEU A 19 -7.94 44.39 -34.25
C LEU A 19 -8.44 43.03 -34.80
N ALA A 20 -8.12 42.71 -36.06
CA ALA A 20 -8.49 41.44 -36.69
C ALA A 20 -7.69 40.25 -36.12
N VAL A 21 -6.39 40.44 -35.85
CA VAL A 21 -5.56 39.40 -35.22
C VAL A 21 -5.95 39.20 -33.76
N PHE A 22 -6.31 40.25 -33.02
CA PHE A 22 -6.81 40.11 -31.64
C PHE A 22 -8.16 39.40 -31.58
N THR A 23 -9.09 39.65 -32.51
CA THR A 23 -10.39 38.96 -32.52
C THR A 23 -10.26 37.49 -32.89
N VAL A 24 -9.37 37.12 -33.82
CA VAL A 24 -9.12 35.71 -34.15
C VAL A 24 -8.41 34.98 -33.00
N VAL A 25 -7.43 35.60 -32.33
CA VAL A 25 -6.76 34.99 -31.18
C VAL A 25 -7.70 34.88 -29.97
N PHE A 26 -8.58 35.85 -29.74
CA PHE A 26 -9.57 35.80 -28.65
C PHE A 26 -10.70 34.80 -28.90
N CYS A 27 -11.12 34.60 -30.16
CA CYS A 27 -12.08 33.54 -30.50
C CYS A 27 -11.47 32.14 -30.40
N VAL A 28 -10.20 31.95 -30.76
CA VAL A 28 -9.53 30.65 -30.63
C VAL A 28 -9.21 30.33 -29.16
N THR A 29 -8.82 31.31 -28.35
CA THR A 29 -8.66 31.06 -26.90
C THR A 29 -10.01 30.86 -26.19
N ALA A 30 -11.09 31.53 -26.60
CA ALA A 30 -12.43 31.30 -26.01
C ALA A 30 -13.08 29.97 -26.44
N PHE A 31 -12.73 29.42 -27.62
CA PHE A 31 -13.21 28.09 -28.05
C PHE A 31 -12.40 26.93 -27.45
N PHE A 32 -11.13 27.13 -27.11
CA PHE A 32 -10.27 26.10 -26.50
C PHE A 32 -10.11 26.24 -24.96
N TYR A 33 -10.46 27.39 -24.36
CA TYR A 33 -10.67 27.57 -22.92
C TYR A 33 -12.16 27.62 -22.58
N GLN A 34 -12.92 26.60 -23.00
CA GLN A 34 -14.02 26.17 -22.14
C GLN A 34 -13.37 25.58 -20.88
N PRO A 35 -13.68 26.04 -19.67
CA PRO A 35 -13.19 25.38 -18.48
C PRO A 35 -13.76 23.96 -18.49
N LEU A 36 -12.88 22.95 -18.57
CA LEU A 36 -13.16 21.56 -18.19
C LEU A 36 -13.40 21.46 -16.66
N VAL A 37 -14.20 22.36 -16.12
CA VAL A 37 -14.59 22.47 -14.72
C VAL A 37 -16.06 22.85 -14.70
N LYS A 38 -16.89 21.86 -15.03
CA LYS A 38 -18.26 21.66 -14.53
C LYS A 38 -18.81 20.34 -15.07
N ALA A 39 -18.16 19.24 -14.71
CA ALA A 39 -18.94 18.09 -14.26
C ALA A 39 -19.32 18.41 -12.81
N ALA A 40 -20.30 19.29 -12.64
CA ALA A 40 -20.97 19.44 -11.37
C ALA A 40 -21.61 18.09 -11.08
N ILE A 41 -21.17 17.48 -9.98
CA ILE A 41 -21.82 16.32 -9.38
C ILE A 41 -23.27 16.72 -9.20
N ASN A 42 -24.17 16.10 -9.96
CA ASN A 42 -25.59 16.25 -9.75
C ASN A 42 -25.87 15.67 -8.35
N PRO A 43 -26.59 16.36 -7.44
CA PRO A 43 -26.89 15.82 -6.12
C PRO A 43 -27.75 14.55 -6.17
N GLU A 44 -28.27 14.21 -7.36
CA GLU A 44 -29.01 12.98 -7.66
C GLU A 44 -28.13 11.87 -8.26
N ASP A 45 -26.87 12.13 -8.60
CA ASP A 45 -25.87 11.11 -8.99
C ASP A 45 -25.10 10.60 -7.77
N THR A 46 -25.78 10.43 -6.63
CA THR A 46 -25.34 9.41 -5.67
C THR A 46 -25.37 8.10 -6.45
N PRO A 47 -24.24 7.39 -6.64
CA PRO A 47 -24.31 6.05 -7.21
C PRO A 47 -25.27 5.31 -6.30
N GLU A 48 -26.40 4.92 -6.87
CA GLU A 48 -27.36 4.05 -6.22
C GLU A 48 -26.51 2.91 -5.66
N TYR A 49 -26.51 2.79 -4.34
CA TYR A 49 -25.76 1.79 -3.62
C TYR A 49 -26.49 0.48 -3.87
N THR A 50 -26.47 0.00 -5.11
CA THR A 50 -26.75 -1.39 -5.42
C THR A 50 -25.63 -2.15 -4.75
N ILE A 51 -25.92 -2.55 -3.52
CA ILE A 51 -25.31 -3.67 -2.83
C ILE A 51 -25.21 -4.74 -3.90
N VAL A 52 -23.99 -4.94 -4.42
CA VAL A 52 -23.72 -6.07 -5.29
C VAL A 52 -24.07 -7.27 -4.42
N GLU A 53 -25.21 -7.89 -4.72
CA GLU A 53 -25.69 -9.07 -4.01
C GLU A 53 -24.78 -10.22 -4.41
N LYS A 54 -23.57 -10.23 -3.82
CA LYS A 54 -22.62 -11.32 -3.92
C LYS A 54 -22.65 -12.03 -2.58
N ASP A 55 -23.39 -13.11 -2.62
CA ASP A 55 -23.37 -14.22 -1.68
C ASP A 55 -23.62 -13.84 -0.22
N LYS A 56 -24.90 -13.94 0.14
CA LYS A 56 -25.38 -14.11 1.51
C LYS A 56 -24.91 -15.46 2.07
N THR A 57 -23.62 -15.79 2.04
CA THR A 57 -23.11 -16.65 3.11
C THR A 57 -23.00 -15.77 4.34
N VAL A 58 -24.15 -15.50 4.95
CA VAL A 58 -24.20 -15.33 6.40
C VAL A 58 -23.45 -16.54 6.90
N ASN A 59 -22.23 -16.33 7.38
CA ASN A 59 -21.52 -17.40 8.02
C ASN A 59 -22.20 -17.60 9.37
N THR A 60 -23.30 -18.34 9.36
CA THR A 60 -24.06 -18.75 10.55
C THR A 60 -23.27 -19.76 11.36
N ASP A 61 -22.17 -20.27 10.81
CA ASP A 61 -21.34 -21.27 11.44
C ASP A 61 -20.33 -20.61 12.38
N PRO A 62 -20.02 -21.25 13.53
CA PRO A 62 -18.95 -20.85 14.42
C PRO A 62 -17.61 -20.64 13.70
N ARG A 63 -16.81 -19.67 14.14
CA ARG A 63 -15.53 -19.30 13.50
C ARG A 63 -14.59 -20.49 13.24
N ILE A 64 -14.58 -21.47 14.14
CA ILE A 64 -13.77 -22.69 13.99
C ILE A 64 -14.28 -23.60 12.86
N ILE A 65 -15.61 -23.74 12.70
CA ILE A 65 -16.23 -24.52 11.62
C ILE A 65 -15.93 -23.90 10.26
N VAL A 66 -15.97 -22.56 10.17
CA VAL A 66 -15.58 -21.84 8.96
C VAL A 66 -14.14 -22.10 8.56
N ALA A 67 -13.23 -22.13 9.54
CA ALA A 67 -11.82 -22.40 9.28
C ALA A 67 -11.62 -23.82 8.73
N MET A 68 -12.38 -24.79 9.25
CA MET A 68 -12.36 -26.18 8.77
C MET A 68 -12.90 -26.28 7.33
N LYS A 69 -14.08 -25.71 7.05
CA LYS A 69 -14.72 -25.73 5.71
C LYS A 69 -13.99 -24.92 4.62
N THR A 70 -12.96 -24.16 4.96
CA THR A 70 -12.22 -23.33 3.98
C THR A 70 -10.76 -23.73 3.93
N THR A 71 -9.98 -23.36 4.94
CA THR A 71 -8.53 -23.52 4.93
C THR A 71 -8.07 -24.97 5.11
N MET A 72 -8.96 -25.86 5.57
CA MET A 72 -8.65 -27.26 5.89
C MET A 72 -9.43 -28.27 5.02
N TYR A 73 -10.50 -27.83 4.35
CA TYR A 73 -11.48 -28.71 3.72
C TYR A 73 -10.89 -29.66 2.70
N ASP A 74 -10.17 -29.15 1.71
CA ASP A 74 -9.67 -29.96 0.60
C ASP A 74 -8.49 -30.87 0.97
N GLN A 75 -7.91 -30.75 2.18
CA GLN A 75 -6.57 -31.30 2.47
C GLN A 75 -6.40 -31.95 3.84
N VAL A 76 -7.28 -31.69 4.81
CA VAL A 76 -6.96 -31.95 6.22
C VAL A 76 -8.14 -32.34 7.12
N ALA A 77 -9.38 -31.88 6.85
CA ALA A 77 -10.53 -32.18 7.71
C ALA A 77 -11.55 -33.03 6.95
N ASP A 78 -11.95 -34.16 7.53
CA ASP A 78 -13.03 -34.99 7.00
C ASP A 78 -14.39 -34.34 7.31
N ASP A 79 -15.38 -34.55 6.44
CA ASP A 79 -16.75 -34.02 6.64
C ASP A 79 -17.34 -34.48 7.99
N GLU A 80 -16.99 -35.69 8.43
CA GLU A 80 -17.39 -36.25 9.73
C GLU A 80 -16.82 -35.45 10.92
N ASP A 81 -15.54 -35.07 10.87
CA ASP A 81 -14.90 -34.28 11.93
C ASP A 81 -15.50 -32.87 12.01
N ILE A 82 -15.87 -32.28 10.87
CA ILE A 82 -16.58 -31.00 10.81
C ILE A 82 -17.95 -31.10 11.49
N ASP A 83 -18.69 -32.19 11.23
CA ASP A 83 -20.01 -32.42 11.80
C ASP A 83 -19.96 -32.68 13.32
N ILE A 84 -18.98 -33.46 13.79
CA ILE A 84 -18.73 -33.70 15.22
C ILE A 84 -18.45 -32.37 15.93
N MET A 85 -17.56 -31.54 15.35
CA MET A 85 -17.25 -30.22 15.88
C MET A 85 -18.49 -29.31 15.92
N ALA A 86 -19.31 -29.31 14.85
CA ALA A 86 -20.53 -28.50 14.79
C ALA A 86 -21.57 -28.94 15.82
N GLN A 87 -21.71 -30.26 16.03
CA GLN A 87 -22.65 -30.83 16.99
C GLN A 87 -22.25 -30.52 18.43
N TRP A 88 -20.96 -30.65 18.78
CA TRP A 88 -20.46 -30.26 20.10
C TRP A 88 -20.74 -28.78 20.42
N ILE A 89 -20.55 -27.90 19.43
CA ILE A 89 -20.87 -26.48 19.60
C ILE A 89 -22.36 -26.26 19.81
N LYS A 90 -23.21 -26.94 19.04
CA LYS A 90 -24.68 -26.88 19.19
C LYS A 90 -25.14 -27.37 20.57
N GLN A 91 -24.41 -28.28 21.21
CA GLN A 91 -24.66 -28.78 22.57
C GLN A 91 -24.12 -27.84 23.67
N GLY A 92 -23.58 -26.68 23.29
CA GLY A 92 -23.11 -25.64 24.22
C GLY A 92 -21.61 -25.61 24.44
N ALA A 93 -20.83 -26.37 23.65
CA ALA A 93 -19.37 -26.41 23.70
C ALA A 93 -18.83 -26.56 25.13
N LYS A 94 -19.23 -27.61 25.84
CA LYS A 94 -18.85 -27.85 27.25
C LYS A 94 -17.44 -28.47 27.33
N ASP A 95 -16.73 -28.19 28.43
CA ASP A 95 -15.48 -28.87 28.79
C ASP A 95 -15.80 -30.20 29.51
N ASP A 96 -16.27 -31.17 28.73
CA ASP A 96 -16.67 -32.49 29.21
C ASP A 96 -15.85 -33.60 28.52
N ASP A 97 -16.22 -34.86 28.75
CA ASP A 97 -15.49 -35.99 28.18
C ASP A 97 -15.58 -36.03 26.65
N ASN A 98 -16.65 -35.48 26.05
CA ASN A 98 -16.76 -35.35 24.59
C ASN A 98 -15.72 -34.36 24.06
N PHE A 99 -15.46 -33.25 24.79
CA PHE A 99 -14.37 -32.35 24.44
C PHE A 99 -13.00 -33.04 24.48
N LYS A 100 -12.72 -33.80 25.54
CA LYS A 100 -11.40 -34.42 25.75
C LYS A 100 -11.12 -35.59 24.80
N ASN A 101 -12.15 -36.38 24.49
CA ASN A 101 -12.00 -37.60 23.69
C ASN A 101 -12.10 -37.31 22.20
N ASP A 102 -13.07 -36.48 21.79
CA ASP A 102 -13.41 -36.32 20.38
C ASP A 102 -12.82 -35.01 19.83
N ILE A 103 -13.18 -33.88 20.43
CA ILE A 103 -12.80 -32.54 19.95
C ILE A 103 -11.29 -32.29 20.04
N TYR A 104 -10.67 -32.65 21.16
CA TYR A 104 -9.24 -32.52 21.33
C TYR A 104 -8.46 -33.42 20.34
N THR A 105 -9.01 -34.58 20.01
CA THR A 105 -8.44 -35.49 19.02
C THR A 105 -8.49 -34.90 17.62
N ILE A 106 -9.64 -34.35 17.21
CA ILE A 106 -9.80 -33.64 15.92
C ILE A 106 -8.79 -32.49 15.84
N ILE A 107 -8.66 -31.68 16.89
CA ILE A 107 -7.71 -30.57 16.90
C ILE A 107 -6.26 -31.06 16.82
N LYS A 108 -5.93 -32.13 17.53
CA LYS A 108 -4.58 -32.69 17.50
C LYS A 108 -4.27 -33.32 16.13
N ASN A 109 -5.22 -33.95 15.48
CA ASN A 109 -4.95 -34.65 14.22
C ASN A 109 -5.04 -33.68 13.05
N ASP A 110 -6.16 -32.97 12.92
CA ASP A 110 -6.44 -32.14 11.75
C ASP A 110 -5.74 -30.79 11.87
N CYS A 111 -5.90 -30.10 13.00
CA CYS A 111 -5.30 -28.77 13.11
C CYS A 111 -3.76 -28.84 13.11
N THR A 112 -3.12 -29.81 13.78
CA THR A 112 -1.64 -29.85 13.86
C THR A 112 -0.95 -30.17 12.54
N ASN A 113 -1.65 -30.80 11.58
CA ASN A 113 -1.14 -31.01 10.22
C ASN A 113 -0.75 -29.69 9.55
N CYS A 114 -1.44 -28.59 9.88
CA CYS A 114 -1.12 -27.23 9.45
C CYS A 114 -0.53 -26.36 10.57
N HIS A 115 -0.87 -26.60 11.84
CA HIS A 115 -0.52 -25.81 13.02
C HIS A 115 0.59 -26.45 13.88
N SER A 116 1.73 -26.76 13.26
CA SER A 116 2.89 -27.34 13.95
C SER A 116 4.20 -26.78 13.44
N LYS A 117 5.18 -26.66 14.34
CA LYS A 117 6.58 -26.34 14.00
C LYS A 117 7.13 -27.30 12.93
N THR A 118 6.72 -28.57 12.99
CA THR A 118 7.23 -29.66 12.14
C THR A 118 6.39 -29.95 10.90
N SER A 119 5.28 -29.24 10.67
CA SER A 119 4.41 -29.49 9.49
C SER A 119 5.18 -29.36 8.16
N SER A 120 4.79 -30.13 7.14
CA SER A 120 5.33 -30.05 5.77
C SER A 120 4.50 -29.15 4.84
N MET A 121 3.39 -28.60 5.32
CA MET A 121 2.45 -27.82 4.49
C MET A 121 3.03 -26.46 4.07
N THR A 122 2.79 -26.07 2.81
CA THR A 122 3.34 -24.85 2.20
C THR A 122 2.87 -23.56 2.89
N ARG A 123 1.72 -23.58 3.56
CA ARG A 123 1.10 -22.46 4.30
C ARG A 123 0.94 -22.74 5.80
N LYS A 124 1.78 -23.61 6.37
CA LYS A 124 1.71 -23.96 7.79
C LYS A 124 1.85 -22.74 8.71
N VAL A 125 1.21 -22.82 9.88
CA VAL A 125 1.37 -21.88 10.98
C VAL A 125 2.21 -22.57 12.06
N PRO A 126 3.35 -22.00 12.51
CA PRO A 126 4.31 -22.71 13.35
C PRO A 126 3.88 -22.88 14.82
N TYR A 127 2.62 -22.57 15.14
CA TYR A 127 2.03 -22.73 16.46
C TYR A 127 0.55 -23.09 16.35
N ILE A 128 0.06 -23.82 17.34
CA ILE A 128 -1.36 -24.10 17.51
C ILE A 128 -1.97 -23.03 18.43
N PRO A 129 -2.96 -22.25 17.96
CA PRO A 129 -3.66 -21.30 18.81
C PRO A 129 -4.71 -21.96 19.72
N PHE A 130 -4.85 -23.29 19.68
CA PHE A 130 -5.93 -24.09 20.30
C PHE A 130 -5.36 -25.21 21.17
N ALA A 131 -4.54 -24.88 22.18
CA ALA A 131 -3.89 -25.89 23.03
C ALA A 131 -4.76 -26.34 24.22
N SER A 132 -5.85 -25.62 24.50
CA SER A 132 -6.76 -25.88 25.61
C SER A 132 -8.21 -25.52 25.28
N TYR A 133 -9.15 -25.99 26.09
CA TYR A 133 -10.57 -25.62 26.00
C TYR A 133 -10.78 -24.10 25.97
N GLU A 134 -10.09 -23.38 26.87
CA GLU A 134 -10.21 -21.92 26.97
C GLU A 134 -9.66 -21.18 25.74
N ASP A 135 -8.75 -21.81 24.98
CA ASP A 135 -8.26 -21.25 23.72
C ASP A 135 -9.27 -21.42 22.57
N ILE A 136 -10.09 -22.48 22.61
CA ILE A 136 -11.03 -22.85 21.54
C ILE A 136 -12.39 -22.18 21.73
N LYS A 137 -12.85 -22.10 22.98
CA LYS A 137 -14.14 -21.53 23.38
C LYS A 137 -14.46 -20.15 22.77
N PRO A 138 -13.51 -19.22 22.58
CA PRO A 138 -13.80 -17.95 21.89
C PRO A 138 -14.23 -18.14 20.42
N PHE A 139 -13.83 -19.22 19.77
CA PHE A 139 -14.05 -19.51 18.35
C PHE A 139 -15.27 -20.40 18.08
N THR A 140 -15.91 -20.92 19.13
CA THR A 140 -17.18 -21.67 19.05
C THR A 140 -18.40 -20.73 18.91
N LYS A 141 -18.21 -19.43 19.12
CA LYS A 141 -19.24 -18.43 18.84
C LYS A 141 -19.25 -18.07 17.36
N VAL A 142 -20.46 -17.86 16.82
CA VAL A 142 -20.66 -17.16 15.54
C VAL A 142 -20.13 -15.74 15.71
N GLY A 143 -19.14 -15.37 14.89
CA GLY A 143 -18.63 -14.01 14.90
C GLY A 143 -19.61 -13.05 14.21
N PRO A 144 -19.59 -11.74 14.53
CA PRO A 144 -20.39 -10.77 13.80
C PRO A 144 -20.03 -10.81 12.31
N THR A 145 -21.04 -10.74 11.45
CA THR A 145 -20.85 -10.62 10.01
C THR A 145 -20.28 -9.25 9.66
N ASN A 146 -19.66 -9.13 8.47
CA ASN A 146 -19.23 -7.82 7.96
C ASN A 146 -20.40 -6.84 7.92
N ALA A 147 -21.59 -7.28 7.50
CA ALA A 147 -22.81 -6.49 7.50
C ALA A 147 -23.10 -5.89 8.89
N LYS A 148 -22.94 -6.67 9.97
CA LYS A 148 -23.15 -6.18 11.33
C LYS A 148 -22.14 -5.09 11.72
N CYS A 149 -20.88 -5.22 11.30
CA CYS A 149 -19.88 -4.18 11.52
C CYS A 149 -20.22 -2.90 10.72
N LEU A 150 -20.71 -3.07 9.50
CA LEU A 150 -20.97 -1.98 8.55
C LEU A 150 -22.25 -1.18 8.88
N GLU A 151 -23.17 -1.72 9.68
CA GLU A 151 -24.30 -0.95 10.23
C GLU A 151 -23.88 0.37 10.91
N CYS A 152 -22.69 0.36 11.55
CA CYS A 152 -22.07 1.54 12.14
C CYS A 152 -20.86 2.01 11.32
N HIS A 153 -19.92 1.12 10.98
CA HIS A 153 -18.66 1.53 10.35
C HIS A 153 -18.81 1.93 8.88
N GLY A 154 -19.86 1.47 8.20
CA GLY A 154 -20.20 1.90 6.84
C GLY A 154 -20.98 3.22 6.81
N ASP A 155 -21.31 3.81 7.97
CA ASP A 155 -22.10 5.03 8.05
C ASP A 155 -21.20 6.28 7.84
N PRO A 156 -21.45 7.10 6.80
CA PRO A 156 -20.69 8.32 6.53
C PRO A 156 -20.67 9.31 7.69
N ILE A 157 -21.59 9.22 8.66
CA ILE A 157 -21.57 10.03 9.87
C ILE A 157 -20.19 9.97 10.54
N LEU A 158 -19.50 8.83 10.51
CA LEU A 158 -18.19 8.66 11.12
C LEU A 158 -17.03 9.34 10.37
N LYS A 159 -17.22 9.86 9.15
CA LYS A 159 -16.12 10.40 8.30
C LYS A 159 -15.39 11.59 8.92
N ASN A 160 -16.12 12.50 9.59
CA ASN A 160 -15.59 13.82 9.97
C ASN A 160 -15.47 14.03 11.48
N HIS A 161 -15.65 12.98 12.28
CA HIS A 161 -15.34 13.06 13.69
C HIS A 161 -13.83 12.86 13.82
N THR A 162 -13.10 13.96 13.97
CA THR A 162 -11.67 13.96 14.32
C THR A 162 -11.40 15.01 15.37
N ASN A 163 -10.80 14.61 16.49
CA ASN A 163 -10.24 15.52 17.50
C ASN A 163 -8.92 14.93 18.02
N GLU A 164 -8.20 15.62 18.91
CA GLU A 164 -6.89 15.20 19.43
C GLU A 164 -6.88 13.78 20.05
N LYS A 165 -8.05 13.21 20.37
CA LYS A 165 -8.21 11.85 20.92
C LYS A 165 -8.98 10.89 20.00
N PHE A 166 -9.50 11.36 18.86
CA PHE A 166 -10.44 10.60 18.05
C PHE A 166 -10.11 10.71 16.55
N SER A 167 -10.07 9.56 15.89
CA SER A 167 -9.92 9.45 14.43
C SER A 167 -11.17 8.83 13.84
N SER A 168 -11.59 9.31 12.65
CA SER A 168 -12.68 8.73 11.88
C SER A 168 -12.57 7.21 11.83
N LYS A 169 -13.69 6.55 12.11
CA LYS A 169 -13.83 5.08 12.04
C LYS A 169 -14.69 4.64 10.86
N PHE A 170 -14.93 5.55 9.92
CA PHE A 170 -15.63 5.23 8.68
C PHE A 170 -14.83 4.24 7.84
N PHE A 171 -15.55 3.28 7.27
CA PHE A 171 -15.05 2.25 6.39
C PHE A 171 -15.86 2.28 5.09
N ASP A 172 -15.15 2.39 3.98
CA ASP A 172 -15.72 2.40 2.64
C ASP A 172 -15.72 0.97 2.10
N GLU A 173 -16.88 0.32 2.14
CA GLU A 173 -17.01 -1.06 1.67
C GLU A 173 -16.72 -1.18 0.17
N ILE A 174 -17.18 -0.25 -0.66
CA ILE A 174 -16.94 -0.29 -2.11
C ILE A 174 -15.43 -0.27 -2.38
N LYS A 175 -14.70 0.58 -1.67
CA LYS A 175 -13.24 0.62 -1.78
C LYS A 175 -12.60 -0.68 -1.30
N PHE A 176 -13.09 -1.29 -0.23
CA PHE A 176 -12.60 -2.60 0.25
C PHE A 176 -12.81 -3.72 -0.78
N GLN A 177 -13.95 -3.72 -1.48
CA GLN A 177 -14.28 -4.72 -2.50
C GLN A 177 -13.31 -4.72 -3.69
N THR A 178 -12.57 -3.63 -3.90
CA THR A 178 -11.51 -3.55 -4.92
C THR A 178 -10.15 -4.08 -4.47
N THR A 179 -10.01 -4.46 -3.20
CA THR A 179 -8.74 -4.90 -2.62
C THR A 179 -8.50 -6.39 -2.81
N ILE A 180 -7.25 -6.82 -2.61
CA ILE A 180 -6.91 -8.25 -2.57
C ILE A 180 -7.44 -8.98 -1.33
N HIS A 181 -7.91 -8.23 -0.32
CA HIS A 181 -8.42 -8.77 0.94
C HIS A 181 -9.94 -8.83 0.98
N LYS A 182 -10.65 -8.54 -0.13
CA LYS A 182 -12.12 -8.47 -0.16
C LYS A 182 -12.85 -9.72 0.36
N GLU A 183 -12.23 -10.89 0.25
CA GLU A 183 -12.76 -12.17 0.74
C GLU A 183 -12.54 -12.38 2.25
N LEU A 184 -11.83 -11.47 2.93
CA LEU A 184 -11.59 -11.54 4.37
C LEU A 184 -12.71 -10.87 5.14
N ASN A 185 -13.28 -11.60 6.09
CA ASN A 185 -14.20 -11.04 7.09
C ASN A 185 -13.46 -10.10 8.04
N CYS A 186 -14.11 -9.03 8.50
CA CYS A 186 -13.55 -8.04 9.42
C CYS A 186 -12.92 -8.71 10.65
N ILE A 187 -13.65 -9.66 11.25
CA ILE A 187 -13.23 -10.41 12.45
C ILE A 187 -11.98 -11.26 12.25
N ARG A 188 -11.55 -11.50 11.01
CA ARG A 188 -10.30 -12.22 10.71
C ARG A 188 -9.08 -11.45 11.21
N CYS A 189 -9.12 -10.12 11.11
CA CYS A 189 -8.09 -9.24 11.65
C CYS A 189 -8.52 -8.60 12.97
N HIS A 190 -9.82 -8.49 13.19
CA HIS A 190 -10.46 -7.85 14.33
C HIS A 190 -11.07 -8.87 15.30
N ILE A 191 -10.23 -9.73 15.86
CA ILE A 191 -10.67 -10.90 16.65
C ILE A 191 -11.32 -10.49 18.00
N PHE A 192 -10.90 -9.35 18.57
CA PHE A 192 -11.34 -8.83 19.87
C PHE A 192 -11.84 -7.39 19.75
N LEU A 193 -12.98 -7.19 19.07
CA LEU A 193 -13.62 -5.88 19.01
C LEU A 193 -14.88 -5.84 19.86
N HIS A 194 -14.98 -4.78 20.67
CA HIS A 194 -16.09 -4.41 21.56
C HIS A 194 -16.31 -5.38 22.73
N PRO A 195 -16.31 -4.90 23.99
CA PRO A 195 -16.68 -5.75 25.12
C PRO A 195 -18.15 -6.17 24.98
N GLU A 196 -18.45 -7.47 25.06
CA GLU A 196 -19.83 -7.98 25.09
C GLU A 196 -20.63 -7.42 26.29
N THR A 197 -19.98 -6.84 27.28
CA THR A 197 -20.62 -6.25 28.46
C THR A 197 -21.14 -4.83 28.24
N GLU A 198 -20.67 -4.14 27.20
CA GLU A 198 -21.06 -2.76 26.93
C GLU A 198 -22.28 -2.70 26.01
N LYS A 199 -23.48 -2.59 26.63
CA LYS A 199 -24.76 -2.42 25.91
C LYS A 199 -24.76 -1.29 24.88
N PHE A 200 -23.93 -0.27 25.08
CA PHE A 200 -23.81 0.86 24.17
C PHE A 200 -23.39 0.45 22.75
N TYR A 201 -22.51 -0.55 22.61
CA TYR A 201 -22.08 -1.05 21.30
C TYR A 201 -23.02 -2.12 20.73
N GLN A 202 -24.07 -2.50 21.46
CA GLN A 202 -25.07 -3.49 21.03
C GLN A 202 -26.29 -2.85 20.35
N ASP A 203 -26.49 -1.54 20.52
CA ASP A 203 -27.59 -0.78 19.93
C ASP A 203 -27.07 0.27 18.95
N THR A 204 -27.23 -0.04 17.66
CA THR A 204 -26.82 0.78 16.52
C THR A 204 -27.47 2.17 16.53
N GLU A 205 -28.75 2.28 16.90
CA GLU A 205 -29.48 3.55 16.85
C GLU A 205 -29.09 4.46 18.01
N THR A 206 -28.94 3.90 19.22
CA THR A 206 -28.40 4.62 20.37
C THR A 206 -26.97 5.12 20.10
N PHE A 207 -26.14 4.28 19.46
CA PHE A 207 -24.78 4.67 19.07
C PHE A 207 -24.79 5.82 18.06
N LYS A 208 -25.57 5.72 16.97
CA LYS A 208 -25.70 6.77 15.95
C LYS A 208 -26.17 8.08 16.56
N ALA A 209 -27.21 8.04 17.40
CA ALA A 209 -27.72 9.23 18.10
C ALA A 209 -26.66 9.88 19.01
N HIS A 210 -25.77 9.10 19.61
CA HIS A 210 -24.65 9.61 20.42
C HIS A 210 -23.61 10.33 19.56
N VAL A 211 -23.23 9.74 18.43
CA VAL A 211 -22.25 10.29 17.48
C VAL A 211 -22.79 11.56 16.81
N SER A 212 -24.05 11.56 16.35
CA SER A 212 -24.70 12.75 15.77
C SER A 212 -24.71 13.96 16.68
N LYS A 213 -24.70 13.74 18.00
CA LYS A 213 -24.65 14.80 19.02
C LYS A 213 -23.23 15.35 19.25
N GLY A 214 -22.25 14.93 18.45
CA GLY A 214 -20.86 15.41 18.51
C GLY A 214 -20.08 14.92 19.74
N LYS A 215 -20.59 13.91 20.44
CA LYS A 215 -19.92 13.39 21.64
C LYS A 215 -18.70 12.53 21.26
N PRO A 216 -17.56 12.69 21.96
CA PRO A 216 -16.37 11.91 21.66
C PRO A 216 -16.58 10.45 22.08
N LEU A 217 -16.28 9.53 21.17
CA LEU A 217 -16.24 8.11 21.48
C LEU A 217 -14.89 7.82 22.15
N VAL A 218 -14.93 7.44 23.43
CA VAL A 218 -13.75 6.92 24.13
C VAL A 218 -13.70 5.43 23.83
N ALA A 219 -12.75 4.99 23.01
CA ALA A 219 -12.47 3.57 22.92
C ALA A 219 -11.98 3.11 24.30
N SER A 220 -12.58 2.05 24.85
CA SER A 220 -12.00 1.37 26.00
C SER A 220 -10.55 1.02 25.66
N GLU A 221 -9.63 1.26 26.62
CA GLU A 221 -8.22 0.93 26.44
C GLU A 221 -8.11 -0.53 26.01
N ARG A 222 -7.66 -0.75 24.78
CA ARG A 222 -7.58 -2.08 24.21
C ARG A 222 -6.27 -2.72 24.65
N PRO A 223 -6.27 -3.99 25.07
CA PRO A 223 -5.03 -4.72 25.25
C PRO A 223 -4.24 -4.67 23.93
N GLU A 224 -2.95 -4.35 23.99
CA GLU A 224 -2.04 -4.33 22.82
C GLU A 224 -1.85 -5.71 22.14
N ILE A 225 -2.51 -6.73 22.68
CA ILE A 225 -2.19 -8.15 22.53
C ILE A 225 -2.34 -8.66 21.08
N PHE A 226 -3.13 -8.00 20.22
CA PHE A 226 -3.31 -8.47 18.84
C PHE A 226 -3.47 -7.34 17.82
N LYS A 227 -2.36 -6.67 17.46
CA LYS A 227 -2.31 -5.83 16.25
C LYS A 227 -2.06 -6.75 15.04
N PRO A 228 -2.99 -6.86 14.07
CA PRO A 228 -2.80 -7.72 12.91
C PRO A 228 -1.56 -7.27 12.13
N SER A 229 -0.60 -8.18 11.96
CA SER A 229 0.63 -7.94 11.20
C SER A 229 0.55 -8.60 9.82
N CYS A 230 0.96 -7.88 8.78
CA CYS A 230 1.09 -8.40 7.42
C CYS A 230 1.96 -9.67 7.38
N THR A 231 2.98 -9.72 8.25
CA THR A 231 3.99 -10.78 8.29
C THR A 231 3.46 -12.11 8.80
N ASN A 232 2.39 -12.10 9.59
CA ASN A 232 1.79 -13.32 10.12
C ASN A 232 1.14 -14.16 9.01
N CYS A 233 0.62 -13.49 7.97
CA CYS A 233 0.04 -14.15 6.79
C CYS A 233 1.00 -14.20 5.60
N HIS A 234 2.00 -13.30 5.54
CA HIS A 234 3.03 -13.27 4.49
C HIS A 234 4.46 -13.51 5.03
N PRO A 235 4.74 -14.66 5.67
CA PRO A 235 6.03 -14.90 6.32
C PRO A 235 7.21 -14.93 5.33
N LYS A 236 6.96 -15.39 4.08
CA LYS A 236 7.97 -15.38 3.02
C LYS A 236 8.38 -13.97 2.60
N VAL A 237 7.44 -13.03 2.64
CA VAL A 237 7.71 -11.62 2.30
C VAL A 237 8.55 -10.97 3.39
N LEU A 238 8.28 -11.28 4.66
CA LEU A 238 9.10 -10.80 5.78
C LEU A 238 10.57 -11.21 5.61
N GLY A 239 10.85 -12.48 5.35
CA GLY A 239 12.24 -12.95 5.19
C GLY A 239 12.99 -12.33 4.00
N LYS A 240 12.27 -11.80 2.99
CA LYS A 240 12.87 -10.98 1.93
C LYS A 240 13.13 -9.55 2.40
N LEU A 241 12.14 -8.95 3.07
CA LEU A 241 12.19 -7.57 3.54
C LEU A 241 13.29 -7.36 4.58
N GLU A 242 13.51 -8.31 5.50
CA GLU A 242 14.59 -8.25 6.50
C GLU A 242 15.96 -8.08 5.85
N LYS A 243 16.17 -8.68 4.67
CA LYS A 243 17.42 -8.59 3.91
C LYS A 243 17.54 -7.28 3.14
N SER A 244 16.44 -6.55 2.94
CA SER A 244 16.45 -5.30 2.19
C SER A 244 17.20 -4.19 2.93
N ALA A 245 17.75 -3.25 2.16
CA ALA A 245 18.29 -1.99 2.64
C ALA A 245 17.25 -1.11 3.38
N HIS A 246 15.94 -1.40 3.24
CA HIS A 246 14.86 -0.73 3.93
C HIS A 246 14.42 -1.39 5.23
N SER A 247 15.02 -2.53 5.64
CA SER A 247 14.68 -3.15 6.92
C SER A 247 15.07 -2.26 8.11
N GLU A 248 14.24 -2.26 9.15
CA GLU A 248 14.48 -1.50 10.39
C GLU A 248 15.71 -2.01 11.17
N GLU A 249 16.28 -3.15 10.81
CA GLU A 249 17.33 -3.83 11.59
C GLU A 249 18.67 -3.06 11.59
N LYS A 250 19.02 -2.36 10.51
CA LYS A 250 20.19 -1.45 10.51
C LYS A 250 20.05 -0.29 11.48
N ILE A 251 18.83 0.10 11.85
CA ILE A 251 18.59 1.14 12.87
C ILE A 251 18.80 0.54 14.26
N LYS A 252 18.43 -0.73 14.49
CA LYS A 252 18.70 -1.43 15.76
C LYS A 252 20.19 -1.76 15.92
N GLU A 253 20.88 -2.21 14.88
CA GLU A 253 22.33 -2.42 14.90
C GLU A 253 23.08 -1.11 15.09
N LYS A 254 22.68 -0.04 14.40
CA LYS A 254 23.34 1.27 14.56
C LYS A 254 23.06 1.88 15.94
N ILE A 255 21.85 1.75 16.48
CA ILE A 255 21.54 2.14 17.87
C ILE A 255 22.28 1.25 18.87
N ALA A 256 22.41 -0.06 18.64
CA ALA A 256 23.16 -0.98 19.50
C ALA A 256 24.67 -0.70 19.46
N GLN A 257 25.22 -0.36 18.28
CA GLN A 257 26.60 0.07 18.09
C GLN A 257 26.85 1.46 18.69
N GLU A 258 25.91 2.40 18.54
CA GLU A 258 25.96 3.74 19.15
C GLU A 258 25.80 3.65 20.68
N MET A 259 25.01 2.70 21.20
CA MET A 259 24.88 2.39 22.63
C MET A 259 26.11 1.67 23.20
N GLN A 260 26.82 0.87 22.40
CA GLN A 260 28.13 0.31 22.76
C GLN A 260 29.25 1.37 22.70
N SER A 261 29.13 2.41 21.87
CA SER A 261 30.09 3.53 21.83
C SER A 261 29.83 4.62 22.86
N MET A 262 28.77 4.53 23.67
CA MET A 262 28.53 5.44 24.81
C MET A 262 29.30 5.05 26.08
N GLN A 263 30.36 4.29 25.93
CA GLN A 263 31.53 4.34 26.81
C GLN A 263 32.70 4.91 25.99
N ASN A 264 32.66 6.22 25.68
CA ASN A 264 33.77 7.16 25.79
C ASN A 264 33.60 8.41 24.91
N THR A 265 33.69 9.57 25.59
CA THR A 265 34.08 10.92 25.11
C THR A 265 33.23 11.63 24.05
N ILE A 266 32.52 12.69 24.48
CA ILE A 266 32.51 14.12 24.04
C ILE A 266 32.47 14.47 22.53
N ALA A 267 32.57 13.53 21.59
CA ALA A 267 32.46 13.77 20.15
C ALA A 267 31.01 13.67 19.61
N MET A 268 30.01 13.54 20.48
CA MET A 268 28.61 13.33 20.09
C MET A 268 27.76 14.61 20.02
N GLN A 269 28.34 15.79 20.30
CA GLN A 269 27.60 17.07 20.29
C GLN A 269 27.77 17.91 19.02
N VAL A 270 28.62 17.50 18.06
CA VAL A 270 28.86 18.29 16.83
C VAL A 270 28.32 17.61 15.55
N ALA A 271 27.90 16.33 15.60
CA ALA A 271 27.38 15.63 14.43
C ALA A 271 25.84 15.71 14.25
N GLN A 272 25.18 16.65 14.93
CA GLN A 272 23.73 16.77 14.95
C GLN A 272 23.23 18.00 14.18
N GLN A 273 23.78 18.27 13.00
CA GLN A 273 23.18 19.19 12.03
C GLN A 273 23.28 18.60 10.62
N ASN A 274 22.12 18.41 9.99
CA ASN A 274 21.89 18.07 8.58
C ASN A 274 22.00 16.62 8.09
N THR A 275 21.35 15.68 8.77
CA THR A 275 20.72 14.55 8.04
C THR A 275 19.27 14.38 8.50
N THR A 276 18.32 14.60 7.60
CA THR A 276 16.92 14.23 7.82
C THR A 276 16.86 12.72 8.00
N LYS A 277 16.59 12.26 9.23
CA LYS A 277 16.48 10.83 9.57
C LYS A 277 15.19 10.27 8.95
N ILE A 278 15.25 9.86 7.67
CA ILE A 278 14.13 9.23 6.98
C ILE A 278 13.88 7.87 7.63
N LYS A 279 12.68 7.69 8.19
CA LYS A 279 12.22 6.44 8.80
C LYS A 279 11.99 5.38 7.72
N SER A 280 12.32 4.12 8.00
CA SER A 280 12.09 3.01 7.06
C SER A 280 10.61 2.91 6.67
N PRO A 281 10.30 2.63 5.38
CA PRO A 281 8.94 2.46 4.92
C PRO A 281 8.33 1.17 5.49
N LYS A 282 7.04 1.25 5.82
CA LYS A 282 6.18 0.12 6.20
C LYS A 282 5.49 -0.45 4.96
N CYS A 283 4.93 -1.65 5.11
CA CYS A 283 4.19 -2.32 4.03
C CYS A 283 3.13 -1.40 3.37
N ASN A 284 2.40 -0.65 4.21
CA ASN A 284 1.30 0.22 3.79
C ASN A 284 1.77 1.51 3.09
N ASP A 285 3.02 1.89 3.23
CA ASP A 285 3.53 3.08 2.55
C ASP A 285 3.59 2.85 1.04
N CYS A 286 3.74 1.58 0.63
CA CYS A 286 3.76 1.15 -0.78
C CYS A 286 2.46 0.48 -1.24
N HIS A 287 1.86 -0.39 -0.41
CA HIS A 287 0.73 -1.25 -0.82
C HIS A 287 -0.66 -0.64 -0.54
N GLY A 288 -0.75 0.55 0.05
CA GLY A 288 -2.01 1.20 0.39
C GLY A 288 -2.30 1.21 1.89
N THR A 289 -3.52 1.49 2.32
CA THR A 289 -3.80 1.63 3.77
C THR A 289 -4.15 0.29 4.41
N GLN A 290 -4.24 0.26 5.74
CA GLN A 290 -4.55 -0.94 6.54
C GLN A 290 -5.76 -1.74 6.02
N HIS A 291 -6.76 -1.04 5.46
CA HIS A 291 -7.98 -1.64 4.91
C HIS A 291 -8.03 -1.64 3.38
N TYR A 292 -7.24 -0.81 2.70
CA TYR A 292 -7.29 -0.65 1.25
C TYR A 292 -5.97 -1.05 0.62
N ILE A 293 -5.70 -2.36 0.64
CA ILE A 293 -4.47 -2.95 0.10
C ILE A 293 -4.64 -3.22 -1.40
N THR A 294 -3.78 -2.61 -2.20
CA THR A 294 -3.84 -2.66 -3.67
C THR A 294 -3.39 -4.00 -4.24
N ASP A 295 -3.99 -4.42 -5.36
CA ASP A 295 -3.55 -5.62 -6.09
C ASP A 295 -2.30 -5.33 -6.94
N THR A 296 -1.18 -5.92 -6.55
CA THR A 296 0.11 -5.78 -7.25
C THR A 296 0.12 -6.36 -8.67
N LYS A 297 -0.88 -7.15 -9.06
CA LYS A 297 -1.03 -7.62 -10.44
C LYS A 297 -1.46 -6.51 -11.39
N LEU A 298 -2.19 -5.51 -10.89
CA LEU A 298 -2.73 -4.41 -11.69
C LEU A 298 -1.61 -3.47 -12.14
N ASN A 299 -1.68 -3.05 -13.40
CA ASN A 299 -0.67 -2.17 -13.99
C ASN A 299 -0.65 -0.79 -13.34
N GLN A 300 -1.83 -0.27 -12.98
CA GLN A 300 -1.96 0.98 -12.23
C GLN A 300 -1.23 0.87 -10.89
N THR A 301 -1.43 -0.21 -10.13
CA THR A 301 -0.76 -0.41 -8.85
C THR A 301 0.76 -0.48 -8.99
N LYS A 302 1.28 -1.17 -10.01
CA LYS A 302 2.72 -1.20 -10.27
C LYS A 302 3.28 0.19 -10.54
N PHE A 303 2.52 1.04 -11.23
CA PHE A 303 2.90 2.44 -11.45
C PHE A 303 2.78 3.28 -10.18
N ASP A 304 1.73 3.10 -9.39
CA ASP A 304 1.55 3.80 -8.13
C ASP A 304 2.72 3.52 -7.18
N ILE A 305 3.20 2.27 -7.11
CA ILE A 305 4.38 1.87 -6.34
C ILE A 305 5.64 2.63 -6.80
N VAL A 306 5.81 2.88 -8.11
CA VAL A 306 6.91 3.72 -8.61
C VAL A 306 6.82 5.12 -8.01
N ASN A 307 5.62 5.69 -7.95
CA ASN A 307 5.42 7.00 -7.32
C ASN A 307 5.71 6.96 -5.81
N ARG A 308 5.38 5.87 -5.11
CA ARG A 308 5.72 5.70 -3.68
C ARG A 308 7.22 5.69 -3.41
N CYS A 309 8.03 5.16 -4.32
CA CYS A 309 9.49 5.32 -4.20
C CYS A 309 9.88 6.81 -4.21
N GLY A 310 9.17 7.63 -4.99
CA GLY A 310 9.38 9.07 -5.10
C GLY A 310 9.05 9.88 -3.86
N ASP A 311 8.22 9.38 -2.95
CA ASP A 311 7.86 10.08 -1.71
C ASP A 311 9.11 10.35 -0.85
N CYS A 312 10.09 9.43 -0.88
CA CYS A 312 11.40 9.60 -0.24
C CYS A 312 12.55 9.83 -1.24
N HIS A 313 12.49 9.26 -2.45
CA HIS A 313 13.55 9.38 -3.47
C HIS A 313 13.22 10.39 -4.57
N GLN A 314 12.82 11.59 -4.17
CA GLN A 314 12.31 12.66 -5.05
C GLN A 314 13.24 13.02 -6.22
N LYS A 315 14.56 13.07 -5.98
CA LYS A 315 15.54 13.35 -7.04
C LYS A 315 15.63 12.21 -8.06
N LEU A 316 15.64 10.96 -7.59
CA LEU A 316 15.83 9.78 -8.44
C LEU A 316 14.59 9.48 -9.30
N ILE A 317 13.39 9.72 -8.75
CA ILE A 317 12.15 9.53 -9.50
C ILE A 317 12.05 10.52 -10.67
N LYS A 318 12.52 11.77 -10.47
CA LYS A 318 12.55 12.80 -11.53
C LYS A 318 13.44 12.37 -12.69
N THR A 319 14.67 11.92 -12.40
CA THR A 319 15.61 11.47 -13.44
C THR A 319 15.14 10.18 -14.12
N TYR A 320 14.61 9.22 -13.35
CA TYR A 320 13.99 8.02 -13.90
C TYR A 320 12.89 8.34 -14.91
N PHE A 321 11.99 9.28 -14.58
CA PHE A 321 10.93 9.71 -15.50
C PHE A 321 11.43 10.51 -16.71
N GLY A 322 12.71 10.90 -16.75
CA GLY A 322 13.37 11.43 -17.94
C GLY A 322 13.81 10.33 -18.93
N THR A 323 13.98 9.10 -18.45
CA THR A 323 14.40 7.94 -19.27
C THR A 323 13.28 7.41 -20.18
N TYR A 324 13.63 6.57 -21.14
CA TYR A 324 12.65 5.87 -21.97
C TYR A 324 11.69 5.01 -21.12
N HIS A 325 12.22 4.21 -20.19
CA HIS A 325 11.41 3.38 -19.31
C HIS A 325 10.44 4.21 -18.46
N GLY A 326 10.90 5.30 -17.88
CA GLY A 326 10.05 6.16 -17.06
C GLY A 326 8.99 6.90 -17.86
N LYS A 327 9.32 7.43 -19.05
CA LYS A 327 8.35 8.08 -19.94
C LYS A 327 7.28 7.10 -20.41
N ALA A 328 7.69 5.91 -20.88
CA ALA A 328 6.75 4.87 -21.29
C ALA A 328 5.88 4.38 -20.12
N SER A 329 6.45 4.29 -18.91
CA SER A 329 5.68 3.92 -17.72
C SER A 329 4.63 4.97 -17.36
N LYS A 330 4.92 6.27 -17.53
CA LYS A 330 3.94 7.36 -17.36
C LYS A 330 2.81 7.31 -18.37
N LEU A 331 3.10 6.81 -19.58
CA LEU A 331 2.10 6.60 -20.62
C LEU A 331 1.29 5.30 -20.42
N GLY A 332 1.46 4.61 -19.28
CA GLY A 332 0.68 3.43 -18.92
C GLY A 332 1.27 2.10 -19.39
N SER A 333 2.49 2.08 -19.95
CA SER A 333 3.12 0.83 -20.40
C SER A 333 3.49 -0.07 -19.23
N ASP A 334 3.03 -1.32 -19.28
CA ASP A 334 3.39 -2.37 -18.34
C ASP A 334 4.64 -3.15 -18.75
N LYS A 335 4.97 -3.14 -20.05
CA LYS A 335 6.13 -3.82 -20.66
C LYS A 335 7.46 -3.07 -20.54
N VAL A 336 7.56 -2.12 -19.62
CA VAL A 336 8.79 -1.36 -19.38
C VAL A 336 9.25 -1.50 -17.94
N ALA A 337 10.57 -1.51 -17.76
CA ALA A 337 11.19 -1.69 -16.46
C ALA A 337 10.82 -0.53 -15.52
N LYS A 338 10.31 -0.88 -14.35
CA LYS A 338 10.03 -0.01 -13.22
C LYS A 338 11.14 -0.16 -12.19
N CYS A 339 11.12 0.67 -11.14
CA CYS A 339 12.14 0.66 -10.09
C CYS A 339 12.40 -0.76 -9.56
N ALA A 340 11.33 -1.52 -9.32
CA ALA A 340 11.40 -2.87 -8.77
C ALA A 340 11.99 -3.91 -9.74
N ASN A 341 11.92 -3.70 -11.06
CA ASN A 341 12.53 -4.62 -12.04
C ASN A 341 14.06 -4.54 -12.02
N CYS A 342 14.61 -3.37 -11.66
CA CYS A 342 16.04 -3.20 -11.53
C CYS A 342 16.52 -3.45 -10.10
N HIS A 343 15.77 -3.00 -9.09
CA HIS A 343 16.23 -2.97 -7.69
C HIS A 343 15.70 -4.13 -6.83
N GLY A 344 14.68 -4.86 -7.25
CA GLY A 344 13.89 -5.76 -6.41
C GLY A 344 12.66 -5.07 -5.78
N SER A 345 11.72 -5.86 -5.24
CA SER A 345 10.44 -5.35 -4.70
C SER A 345 10.37 -5.39 -3.18
N HIS A 346 10.73 -6.52 -2.60
CA HIS A 346 10.82 -6.72 -1.14
C HIS A 346 12.24 -7.05 -0.70
N ASP A 347 13.14 -7.25 -1.65
CA ASP A 347 14.55 -7.66 -1.51
C ASP A 347 15.49 -6.58 -2.07
N LEU A 348 15.19 -5.30 -1.79
CA LEU A 348 15.96 -4.19 -2.34
C LEU A 348 17.34 -4.12 -1.67
N LEU A 349 18.38 -4.48 -2.40
CA LEU A 349 19.75 -4.45 -1.93
C LEU A 349 20.54 -3.31 -2.57
N LYS A 350 21.49 -2.74 -1.83
CA LYS A 350 22.46 -1.78 -2.39
C LYS A 350 23.19 -2.43 -3.57
N ALA A 351 23.46 -1.69 -4.64
CA ALA A 351 24.14 -2.21 -5.82
C ALA A 351 25.54 -2.78 -5.53
N SER A 352 26.20 -2.35 -4.44
CA SER A 352 27.47 -2.90 -3.99
C SER A 352 27.37 -4.28 -3.33
N ASN A 353 26.16 -4.74 -3.00
CA ASN A 353 25.94 -6.07 -2.44
C ASN A 353 25.95 -7.09 -3.60
N PRO A 354 26.77 -8.15 -3.56
CA PRO A 354 26.83 -9.16 -4.63
C PRO A 354 25.49 -9.85 -4.94
N ALA A 355 24.58 -9.93 -3.97
CA ALA A 355 23.24 -10.51 -4.14
C ALA A 355 22.23 -9.52 -4.75
N SER A 356 22.61 -8.25 -4.94
CA SER A 356 21.75 -7.25 -5.60
C SER A 356 21.57 -7.57 -7.08
N MET A 357 20.38 -7.30 -7.61
CA MET A 357 20.11 -7.36 -9.06
C MET A 357 21.00 -6.39 -9.86
N LEU A 358 21.57 -5.37 -9.22
CA LEU A 358 22.45 -4.38 -9.85
C LEU A 358 23.92 -4.52 -9.47
N SER A 359 24.31 -5.65 -8.87
CA SER A 359 25.72 -5.96 -8.65
C SER A 359 26.47 -6.08 -9.97
N ALA A 360 27.80 -5.99 -9.93
CA ALA A 360 28.63 -6.11 -11.13
C ALA A 360 28.37 -7.43 -11.87
N GLU A 361 28.11 -8.51 -11.13
CA GLU A 361 27.87 -9.84 -11.65
C GLU A 361 26.43 -10.03 -12.16
N ASN A 362 25.44 -9.39 -11.53
CA ASN A 362 24.03 -9.62 -11.84
C ASN A 362 23.43 -8.62 -12.83
N LYS A 363 24.02 -7.42 -12.98
CA LYS A 363 23.45 -6.33 -13.78
C LYS A 363 23.13 -6.74 -15.23
N LEU A 364 24.02 -7.50 -15.87
CA LEU A 364 23.80 -8.03 -17.22
C LEU A 364 22.57 -8.92 -17.30
N LYS A 365 22.45 -9.86 -16.36
CA LYS A 365 21.31 -10.78 -16.28
C LYS A 365 20.00 -10.04 -16.06
N THR A 366 20.01 -9.01 -15.20
CA THR A 366 18.85 -8.15 -14.93
C THR A 366 18.38 -7.45 -16.20
N CYS A 367 19.29 -6.87 -16.99
CA CYS A 367 18.92 -6.28 -18.28
C CYS A 367 18.39 -7.34 -19.27
N GLN A 368 18.97 -8.54 -19.25
CA GLN A 368 18.59 -9.64 -20.14
C GLN A 368 17.21 -10.24 -19.86
N GLU A 369 16.58 -9.95 -18.71
CA GLU A 369 15.19 -10.34 -18.46
C GLU A 369 14.22 -9.80 -19.53
N CYS A 370 14.51 -8.60 -20.06
CA CYS A 370 13.74 -7.99 -21.15
C CYS A 370 14.57 -7.86 -22.44
N HIS A 371 15.87 -7.56 -22.32
CA HIS A 371 16.79 -7.37 -23.44
C HIS A 371 17.69 -8.60 -23.62
N THR A 372 17.14 -9.70 -24.14
CA THR A 372 17.83 -11.01 -24.20
C THR A 372 19.19 -11.00 -24.92
N LYS A 373 19.47 -10.00 -25.77
CA LYS A 373 20.74 -9.81 -26.49
C LYS A 373 21.64 -8.73 -25.90
N ALA A 374 21.34 -8.23 -24.70
CA ALA A 374 22.16 -7.22 -24.04
C ALA A 374 23.57 -7.77 -23.77
N THR A 375 24.57 -6.90 -23.93
CA THR A 375 25.98 -7.16 -23.61
C THR A 375 26.40 -6.32 -22.39
N MET A 376 27.59 -6.53 -21.84
CA MET A 376 28.04 -5.76 -20.68
C MET A 376 28.01 -4.25 -20.93
N ASN A 377 28.46 -3.80 -22.11
CA ASN A 377 28.43 -2.38 -22.49
C ASN A 377 27.01 -1.78 -22.52
N PHE A 378 25.99 -2.60 -22.79
CA PHE A 378 24.59 -2.15 -22.75
C PHE A 378 24.17 -1.75 -21.32
N THR A 379 24.77 -2.38 -20.30
CA THR A 379 24.45 -2.15 -18.89
C THR A 379 25.09 -0.89 -18.31
N GLU A 380 25.95 -0.20 -19.07
CA GLU A 380 26.56 1.07 -18.67
C GLU A 380 25.60 2.25 -18.80
N TYR A 381 24.39 2.04 -19.34
CA TYR A 381 23.32 3.03 -19.29
C TYR A 381 23.00 3.40 -17.84
N LEU A 382 22.99 4.70 -17.52
CA LEU A 382 22.75 5.23 -16.17
C LEU A 382 21.32 5.81 -16.07
N PRO A 383 20.32 5.07 -15.53
CA PRO A 383 18.92 5.51 -15.54
C PRO A 383 18.61 6.68 -14.61
N HIS A 384 19.53 7.00 -13.69
CA HIS A 384 19.38 8.07 -12.71
C HIS A 384 20.35 9.23 -12.91
N ALA A 385 21.16 9.22 -13.96
CA ALA A 385 22.11 10.29 -14.20
C ALA A 385 21.39 11.60 -14.55
N ASP A 386 21.91 12.71 -14.03
CA ASP A 386 21.40 14.06 -14.29
C ASP A 386 22.50 14.89 -14.93
N HIS A 387 22.29 15.32 -16.17
CA HIS A 387 23.23 16.18 -16.89
C HIS A 387 23.24 17.64 -16.38
N HIS A 388 22.43 17.97 -15.37
CA HIS A 388 22.50 19.26 -14.65
C HIS A 388 23.37 19.20 -13.39
N ASP A 389 23.82 18.02 -12.97
CA ASP A 389 24.66 17.82 -11.79
C ASP A 389 26.13 17.68 -12.22
N VAL A 390 26.82 18.82 -12.27
CA VAL A 390 28.23 18.89 -12.69
C VAL A 390 29.18 18.17 -11.72
N GLU A 391 28.84 18.11 -10.44
CA GLU A 391 29.68 17.48 -9.42
C GLU A 391 29.69 15.96 -9.59
N LYS A 392 28.51 15.38 -9.88
CA LYS A 392 28.35 13.93 -9.96
C LYS A 392 28.50 13.39 -11.38
N TYR A 393 28.15 14.17 -12.40
CA TYR A 393 28.15 13.75 -13.80
C TYR A 393 28.81 14.78 -14.74
N PRO A 394 30.07 15.19 -14.50
CA PRO A 394 30.76 16.17 -15.35
C PRO A 394 30.82 15.73 -16.82
N GLN A 395 31.02 14.42 -17.06
CA GLN A 395 31.05 13.82 -18.39
C GLN A 395 29.72 13.89 -19.16
N LEU A 396 28.60 14.14 -18.47
CA LEU A 396 27.30 14.39 -19.11
C LEU A 396 26.98 15.88 -19.16
N PHE A 397 27.37 16.63 -18.13
CA PHE A 397 27.10 18.06 -18.02
C PHE A 397 27.74 18.88 -19.15
N TYR A 398 29.06 18.78 -19.33
CA TYR A 398 29.75 19.62 -20.31
C TYR A 398 29.31 19.34 -21.76
N PRO A 399 29.25 18.08 -22.23
CA PRO A 399 28.81 17.81 -23.60
C PRO A 399 27.36 18.26 -23.85
N PHE A 400 26.46 18.08 -22.88
CA PHE A 400 25.07 18.50 -23.02
C PHE A 400 24.96 20.02 -23.22
N TRP A 401 25.62 20.82 -22.39
CA TRP A 401 25.57 22.27 -22.49
C TRP A 401 26.29 22.79 -23.73
N ILE A 402 27.43 22.21 -24.11
CA ILE A 402 28.14 22.56 -25.36
C ILE A 402 27.25 22.30 -26.56
N MET A 403 26.62 21.12 -26.65
CA MET A 403 25.73 20.78 -27.76
C MET A 403 24.49 21.66 -27.78
N THR A 404 23.92 21.97 -26.61
CA THR A 404 22.77 22.88 -26.51
C THR A 404 23.12 24.28 -26.99
N LEU A 405 24.27 24.82 -26.57
CA LEU A 405 24.76 26.13 -27.03
C LEU A 405 25.04 26.14 -28.53
N LEU A 406 25.63 25.07 -29.05
CA LEU A 406 25.85 24.91 -30.49
C LEU A 406 24.53 24.95 -31.24
N ILE A 407 23.51 24.21 -30.79
CA ILE A 407 22.18 24.21 -31.40
C ILE A 407 21.60 25.62 -31.38
N VAL A 408 21.59 26.30 -30.22
CA VAL A 408 21.07 27.67 -30.12
C VAL A 408 21.79 28.57 -31.12
N PHE A 409 23.12 28.59 -31.13
CA PHE A 409 23.91 29.41 -32.05
C PHE A 409 23.67 29.08 -33.52
N THR A 410 23.43 27.82 -33.87
CA THR A 410 23.16 27.44 -35.27
C THR A 410 21.77 27.85 -35.76
N PHE A 411 20.80 28.02 -34.85
CA PHE A 411 19.40 28.31 -35.19
C PHE A 411 18.95 29.73 -34.80
N THR A 412 19.82 30.52 -34.15
CA THR A 412 19.67 31.97 -33.94
C THR A 412 20.59 32.72 -34.89
#